data_AF-A0A7S1LYR3-F1
#
_entry.id   AF-A0A7S1LYR3-F1
#
_cell.length_a   1.000
_cell.length_b   1.000
_cell.length_c   1.000
_cell.angle_alpha   90.00
_cell.angle_beta   90.00
_cell.angle_gamma   90.00
#
_symmetry.space_group_name_H-M   'P 1'
#
loop_
_entity.id
_entity.type
_entity.pdbx_description
1 polymer ?
#
loop_
_entity_poly.entity_id
_entity_poly.type
_entity_poly.pdbx_seq_one_letter_code
_entity_poly.pdbx_strand_id
1 'polypeptide(L)'
;FWLKPFWLKAVWVRAGLTAASPLLRGTSPLAPRAMPMLRRSLGLCLCVGALASEVEDGTALVQAAVRSHSAASAGMTYGRVQLAAQLMAAANQSQLPGLPPLPKFDCGRHPKLCEAPFNCRDVNLLKFLKMPLQGLAPDGKADLQSWCLSPQYESYIHTCLVGKDLVKAAHIQYEWSVAPGMAQKEQINELDGSYCFIEGHCTNEAVTNATTLEESYQMCDDRYGRKGWAQFGSISSMGEISKQFSSIPQDHSSGFHDPKTTKVFLQAACAMGNYHC
;
A
#
# COMPACT_ATOMS: atom_id res chain seq x y z
N PHE A 1 -29.29 -3.17 16.06
CA PHE A 1 -30.19 -2.00 16.08
C PHE A 1 -30.04 -1.28 14.75
N TRP A 2 -31.16 -1.14 14.06
CA TRP A 2 -31.31 -0.60 12.71
C TRP A 2 -30.85 0.86 12.58
N LEU A 3 -30.28 1.22 11.42
CA LEU A 3 -30.81 2.26 10.49
C LEU A 3 -29.77 2.63 9.41
N LYS A 4 -30.13 2.36 8.15
CA LYS A 4 -29.77 3.17 6.94
C LYS A 4 -31.05 3.97 6.57
N PRO A 5 -31.03 4.87 5.57
CA PRO A 5 -30.10 5.95 5.24
C PRO A 5 -30.84 7.31 5.06
N PHE A 6 -30.14 8.44 5.02
CA PHE A 6 -30.70 9.70 4.52
C PHE A 6 -29.93 10.20 3.30
N TRP A 7 -30.66 10.37 2.21
CA TRP A 7 -30.26 10.99 0.96
C TRP A 7 -30.26 12.52 1.10
N LEU A 8 -29.28 13.19 0.50
CA LEU A 8 -29.44 14.57 0.06
C LEU A 8 -28.94 14.69 -1.38
N LYS A 9 -29.90 14.95 -2.26
CA LYS A 9 -29.71 15.30 -3.67
C LYS A 9 -29.05 16.67 -3.74
N ALA A 10 -27.94 16.79 -4.45
CA ALA A 10 -27.41 18.08 -4.90
C ALA A 10 -27.68 18.24 -6.41
N VAL A 11 -28.31 19.37 -6.72
CA VAL A 11 -28.75 19.83 -8.03
C VAL A 11 -27.55 20.28 -8.86
N TRP A 12 -27.42 19.79 -10.08
CA TRP A 12 -26.46 20.29 -11.06
C TRP A 12 -26.99 21.58 -11.70
N VAL A 13 -26.27 22.69 -11.49
CA VAL A 13 -26.43 23.90 -12.31
C VAL A 13 -25.41 23.85 -13.44
N ARG A 14 -25.92 23.72 -14.67
CA ARG A 14 -25.17 23.84 -15.93
C ARG A 14 -24.82 25.32 -16.14
N ALA A 15 -23.53 25.64 -16.18
CA ALA A 15 -23.03 26.86 -16.81
C ALA A 15 -22.15 26.45 -17.98
N GLY A 16 -22.69 26.59 -19.20
CA GLY A 16 -21.92 26.45 -20.42
C GLY A 16 -21.20 27.75 -20.73
N LEU A 17 -19.96 27.66 -21.20
CA LEU A 17 -19.31 28.70 -21.98
C LEU A 17 -18.47 28.03 -23.08
N THR A 18 -18.88 28.35 -24.31
CA THR A 18 -18.26 28.06 -25.60
C THR A 18 -17.12 29.04 -25.90
N ALA A 19 -16.09 28.57 -26.61
CA ALA A 19 -15.25 29.25 -27.62
C ALA A 19 -13.80 28.73 -27.51
N ALA A 20 -12.97 28.64 -28.52
CA ALA A 20 -13.05 28.56 -29.98
C ALA A 20 -11.62 28.21 -30.43
N SER A 21 -11.45 27.33 -31.40
CA SER A 21 -10.14 27.04 -32.01
C SER A 21 -9.67 28.20 -32.90
N PRO A 22 -8.36 28.27 -33.21
CA PRO A 22 -8.01 28.25 -34.61
C PRO A 22 -6.82 27.34 -35.00
N LEU A 23 -7.05 26.74 -36.16
CA LEU A 23 -6.20 26.14 -37.18
C LEU A 23 -4.79 26.74 -37.40
N LEU A 24 -3.79 25.85 -37.57
CA LEU A 24 -2.70 25.90 -38.57
C LEU A 24 -2.31 24.43 -38.83
N ARG A 25 -2.70 23.72 -39.90
CA ARG A 25 -2.40 23.81 -41.33
C ARG A 25 -0.89 23.84 -41.66
N GLY A 26 -0.33 22.66 -41.92
CA GLY A 26 0.93 22.45 -42.64
C GLY A 26 0.83 21.15 -43.43
N THR A 27 0.85 21.24 -44.75
CA THR A 27 0.62 20.16 -45.71
C THR A 27 1.86 19.90 -46.56
N SER A 28 2.04 18.62 -46.94
CA SER A 28 2.58 18.11 -48.22
C SER A 28 4.11 17.86 -48.37
N PRO A 29 4.57 17.05 -49.35
CA PRO A 29 4.08 15.71 -49.77
C PRO A 29 5.20 14.74 -50.34
N LEU A 30 4.76 13.57 -50.85
CA LEU A 30 5.36 12.68 -51.90
C LEU A 30 6.58 11.79 -51.53
N ALA A 31 6.46 10.45 -51.38
CA ALA A 31 6.27 9.36 -52.37
C ALA A 31 7.61 8.70 -52.83
N PRO A 32 7.64 7.62 -53.64
CA PRO A 32 7.77 6.23 -53.18
C PRO A 32 9.00 5.49 -53.77
N ARG A 33 9.33 4.29 -53.27
CA ARG A 33 10.05 3.30 -54.08
C ARG A 33 9.72 1.86 -53.69
N ALA A 34 9.16 1.16 -54.66
CA ALA A 34 8.91 -0.27 -54.67
C ALA A 34 9.85 -0.97 -55.66
N MET A 35 9.91 -2.29 -55.53
CA MET A 35 10.46 -3.34 -56.42
C MET A 35 11.85 -3.89 -56.07
N PRO A 36 12.18 -5.14 -56.48
CA PRO A 36 11.37 -6.37 -56.50
C PRO A 36 12.13 -7.60 -55.94
N MET A 37 11.41 -8.73 -55.91
CA MET A 37 11.84 -10.08 -55.52
C MET A 37 13.13 -10.59 -56.18
N LEU A 38 13.90 -11.44 -55.48
CA LEU A 38 14.31 -12.74 -56.02
C LEU A 38 14.80 -13.75 -54.96
N ARG A 39 14.09 -14.89 -54.93
CA ARG A 39 14.55 -16.29 -54.86
C ARG A 39 15.44 -16.80 -53.70
N ARG A 40 14.80 -17.74 -52.98
CA ARG A 40 15.21 -19.15 -52.75
C ARG A 40 16.60 -19.38 -52.13
N SER A 41 16.59 -19.77 -50.86
CA SER A 41 17.45 -20.83 -50.33
C SER A 41 16.65 -21.68 -49.33
N LEU A 42 16.14 -22.82 -49.80
CA LEU A 42 15.79 -23.95 -48.94
C LEU A 42 17.11 -24.55 -48.45
N GLY A 43 17.33 -24.56 -47.14
CA GLY A 43 18.52 -25.12 -46.50
C GLY A 43 18.17 -25.64 -45.12
N LEU A 44 17.71 -26.89 -45.10
CA LEU A 44 17.39 -27.71 -43.95
C LEU A 44 18.65 -27.98 -43.10
N CYS A 45 18.61 -27.68 -41.79
CA CYS A 45 19.39 -28.32 -40.73
C CYS A 45 18.81 -27.85 -39.37
N LEU A 46 17.89 -28.61 -38.79
CA LEU A 46 18.14 -29.64 -37.76
C LEU A 46 18.66 -29.09 -36.42
N CYS A 47 17.72 -29.08 -35.46
CA CYS A 47 17.90 -29.41 -34.05
C CYS A 47 18.92 -28.58 -33.25
N VAL A 48 18.49 -27.39 -32.80
CA VAL A 48 19.03 -26.77 -31.59
C VAL A 48 17.94 -26.77 -30.52
N GLY A 49 18.33 -27.28 -29.35
CA GLY A 49 17.51 -27.70 -28.23
C GLY A 49 16.28 -26.86 -27.90
N ALA A 50 15.17 -27.57 -27.74
CA ALA A 50 14.05 -27.17 -26.91
C ALA A 50 14.48 -27.14 -25.44
N LEU A 51 15.11 -26.04 -25.05
CA LEU A 51 15.12 -25.52 -23.68
C LEU A 51 14.74 -24.03 -23.79
N ALA A 52 13.60 -23.76 -24.44
CA ALA A 52 12.92 -22.50 -24.29
C ALA A 52 12.26 -22.55 -22.91
N SER A 53 12.90 -21.88 -21.97
CA SER A 53 12.38 -21.48 -20.66
C SER A 53 10.87 -21.26 -20.69
N GLU A 54 10.15 -21.88 -19.75
CA GLU A 54 8.88 -21.36 -19.24
C GLU A 54 9.10 -19.91 -18.81
N VAL A 55 8.90 -18.98 -19.74
CA VAL A 55 8.56 -17.61 -19.39
C VAL A 55 7.09 -17.70 -19.05
N GLU A 56 6.78 -17.88 -17.77
CA GLU A 56 5.42 -17.70 -17.25
C GLU A 56 4.88 -16.39 -17.82
N ASP A 57 3.83 -16.50 -18.64
CA ASP A 57 3.21 -15.36 -19.29
C ASP A 57 2.54 -14.49 -18.22
N GLY A 58 3.31 -13.58 -17.64
CA GLY A 58 2.84 -12.61 -16.65
C GLY A 58 1.66 -11.80 -17.17
N THR A 59 1.52 -11.66 -18.49
CA THR A 59 0.37 -11.01 -19.13
C THR A 59 -0.90 -11.85 -18.98
N ALA A 60 -0.82 -13.17 -19.11
CA ALA A 60 -1.95 -14.07 -18.92
C ALA A 60 -2.39 -14.12 -17.45
N LEU A 61 -1.43 -14.10 -16.51
CA LEU A 61 -1.70 -13.98 -15.06
C LEU A 61 -2.40 -12.65 -14.72
N VAL A 62 -1.90 -11.53 -15.24
CA VAL A 62 -2.52 -10.20 -15.07
C VAL A 62 -3.92 -10.17 -15.67
N GLN A 63 -4.12 -10.70 -16.88
CA GLN A 63 -5.45 -10.73 -17.52
C GLN A 63 -6.44 -11.66 -16.81
N ALA A 64 -5.98 -12.79 -16.26
CA ALA A 64 -6.80 -13.70 -15.47
C ALA A 64 -7.24 -13.06 -14.15
N ALA A 65 -6.34 -12.35 -13.47
CA ALA A 65 -6.65 -11.57 -12.27
C ALA A 65 -7.72 -10.51 -12.60
N VAL A 66 -7.46 -9.63 -13.57
CA VAL A 66 -8.37 -8.53 -13.98
C VAL A 66 -9.79 -9.02 -14.28
N ARG A 67 -9.95 -10.18 -14.93
CA ARG A 67 -11.29 -10.73 -15.24
C ARG A 67 -12.02 -11.22 -14.00
N SER A 68 -11.32 -11.74 -12.99
CA SER A 68 -11.93 -12.26 -11.76
C SER A 68 -12.43 -11.17 -10.81
N HIS A 69 -11.90 -9.94 -10.90
CA HIS A 69 -12.14 -8.86 -9.93
C HIS A 69 -13.39 -8.01 -10.17
N SER A 70 -14.01 -8.09 -11.35
CA SER A 70 -15.14 -7.24 -11.72
C SER A 70 -16.48 -7.55 -11.04
N ALA A 71 -16.55 -8.53 -10.12
CA ALA A 71 -17.82 -9.10 -9.64
C ALA A 71 -18.11 -9.01 -8.12
N ALA A 72 -17.28 -8.38 -7.29
CA ALA A 72 -17.54 -8.33 -5.85
C ALA A 72 -17.08 -7.02 -5.22
N SER A 73 -18.00 -6.25 -4.62
CA SER A 73 -17.66 -5.13 -3.72
C SER A 73 -18.57 -5.14 -2.48
N ALA A 74 -17.94 -5.19 -1.30
CA ALA A 74 -18.32 -4.53 -0.04
C ALA A 74 -17.75 -5.28 1.18
N GLY A 75 -16.73 -4.71 1.82
CA GLY A 75 -16.51 -4.75 3.26
C GLY A 75 -15.08 -5.09 3.73
N MET A 76 -14.38 -4.05 4.25
CA MET A 76 -13.11 -4.02 5.02
C MET A 76 -11.77 -3.40 4.49
N THR A 77 -11.70 -2.07 4.34
CA THR A 77 -10.44 -1.28 4.29
C THR A 77 -9.73 -1.17 5.65
N TYR A 78 -10.12 -2.02 6.60
CA TYR A 78 -10.02 -1.81 8.05
C TYR A 78 -8.62 -2.01 8.65
N GLY A 79 -7.57 -2.32 7.89
CA GLY A 79 -6.22 -2.46 8.48
C GLY A 79 -5.55 -1.11 8.69
N ARG A 80 -5.01 -0.56 7.60
CA ARG A 80 -4.17 0.65 7.60
C ARG A 80 -5.00 1.94 7.70
N VAL A 81 -6.16 1.99 7.05
CA VAL A 81 -7.07 3.16 7.12
C VAL A 81 -7.74 3.25 8.50
N GLN A 82 -8.09 2.11 9.13
CA GLN A 82 -8.66 2.12 10.48
C GLN A 82 -7.64 2.53 11.52
N LEU A 83 -6.37 2.12 11.39
CA LEU A 83 -5.31 2.57 12.28
C LEU A 83 -5.20 4.10 12.28
N ALA A 84 -5.16 4.71 11.08
CA ALA A 84 -5.19 6.16 10.93
C ALA A 84 -6.46 6.77 11.53
N ALA A 85 -7.65 6.21 11.24
CA ALA A 85 -8.92 6.70 11.77
C ALA A 85 -9.04 6.58 13.31
N GLN A 86 -8.51 5.51 13.91
CA GLN A 86 -8.49 5.29 15.35
C GLN A 86 -7.55 6.28 16.04
N LEU A 87 -6.36 6.52 15.47
CA LEU A 87 -5.44 7.54 15.96
C LEU A 87 -6.06 8.94 15.88
N MET A 88 -6.78 9.25 14.79
CA MET A 88 -7.51 10.51 14.65
C MET A 88 -8.68 10.63 15.65
N ALA A 89 -9.44 9.55 15.87
CA ALA A 89 -10.52 9.53 16.84
C ALA A 89 -10.01 9.72 18.28
N ALA A 90 -8.88 9.09 18.61
CA ALA A 90 -8.22 9.23 19.92
C ALA A 90 -7.66 10.65 20.12
N ALA A 91 -7.07 11.26 19.09
CA ALA A 91 -6.54 12.61 19.16
C ALA A 91 -7.63 13.68 19.29
N ASN A 92 -8.80 13.47 18.68
CA ASN A 92 -9.92 14.42 18.71
C ASN A 92 -10.75 14.36 20.01
N GLN A 93 -10.54 13.35 20.86
CA GLN A 93 -11.19 13.21 22.17
C GLN A 93 -10.40 13.88 23.33
N SER A 94 -9.54 14.85 23.05
CA SER A 94 -8.61 15.47 24.02
C SER A 94 -9.26 16.44 25.03
N GLN A 95 -10.56 16.38 25.24
CA GLN A 95 -11.19 16.81 26.49
C GLN A 95 -11.78 15.55 27.08
N LEU A 96 -11.48 15.18 28.34
CA LEU A 96 -12.48 14.70 29.32
C LEU A 96 -11.84 14.02 30.54
N PRO A 97 -12.09 14.52 31.77
CA PRO A 97 -12.00 13.69 32.96
C PRO A 97 -12.98 12.50 32.83
N GLY A 98 -12.48 11.27 33.01
CA GLY A 98 -13.29 10.05 32.96
C GLY A 98 -13.05 9.11 31.76
N LEU A 99 -11.95 9.25 31.01
CA LEU A 99 -11.63 8.29 29.96
C LEU A 99 -11.49 6.87 30.54
N PRO A 100 -12.21 5.87 30.01
CA PRO A 100 -12.06 4.49 30.44
C PRO A 100 -10.62 4.02 30.19
N PRO A 101 -10.06 3.16 31.05
CA PRO A 101 -8.74 2.59 30.80
C PRO A 101 -8.76 1.88 29.45
N LEU A 102 -7.71 2.07 28.65
CA LEU A 102 -7.57 1.33 27.40
C LEU A 102 -7.64 -0.17 27.71
N PRO A 103 -8.33 -0.97 26.86
CA PRO A 103 -8.29 -2.41 26.98
C PRO A 103 -6.84 -2.88 27.03
N LYS A 104 -6.51 -3.74 28.00
CA LYS A 104 -5.20 -4.39 28.01
C LYS A 104 -5.04 -5.22 26.75
N PHE A 105 -3.84 -5.21 26.17
CA PHE A 105 -3.54 -6.03 25.00
C PHE A 105 -3.68 -7.53 25.35
N ASP A 106 -4.36 -8.29 24.49
CA ASP A 106 -4.65 -9.71 24.72
C ASP A 106 -3.47 -10.60 24.26
N CYS A 107 -2.51 -10.80 25.16
CA CYS A 107 -1.37 -11.70 24.93
C CYS A 107 -1.77 -13.18 24.81
N GLY A 108 -2.97 -13.57 25.24
CA GLY A 108 -3.46 -14.94 25.05
C GLY A 108 -3.78 -15.20 23.57
N ARG A 109 -4.33 -14.20 22.90
CA ARG A 109 -4.64 -14.27 21.46
C ARG A 109 -3.46 -13.92 20.56
N HIS A 110 -2.59 -13.01 21.00
CA HIS A 110 -1.44 -12.51 20.23
C HIS A 110 -0.15 -12.59 21.05
N PRO A 111 0.34 -13.79 21.39
CA PRO A 111 1.47 -13.97 22.29
C PRO A 111 2.78 -13.41 21.72
N LYS A 112 3.00 -13.50 20.41
CA LYS A 112 4.24 -13.07 19.75
C LYS A 112 4.40 -11.55 19.78
N LEU A 113 3.29 -10.81 19.75
CA LEU A 113 3.32 -9.35 19.92
C LEU A 113 3.56 -8.91 21.37
N CYS A 114 3.45 -9.81 22.34
CA CYS A 114 3.80 -9.51 23.74
C CYS A 114 5.26 -9.74 24.07
N GLU A 115 6.03 -10.32 23.16
CA GLU A 115 7.48 -10.52 23.27
C GLU A 115 8.24 -9.34 22.66
N ALA A 116 9.55 -9.28 22.92
CA ALA A 116 10.41 -8.31 22.27
C ALA A 116 10.45 -8.56 20.74
N PRO A 117 10.52 -7.51 19.91
CA PRO A 117 10.66 -6.10 20.27
C PRO A 117 9.32 -5.36 20.47
N PHE A 118 8.19 -6.00 20.22
CA PHE A 118 6.86 -5.37 20.23
C PHE A 118 6.37 -5.01 21.63
N ASN A 119 6.60 -5.87 22.62
CA ASN A 119 6.28 -5.67 24.04
C ASN A 119 4.87 -5.08 24.27
N CYS A 120 3.85 -5.57 23.55
CA CYS A 120 2.50 -4.98 23.57
C CYS A 120 1.80 -5.04 24.94
N ARG A 121 2.28 -5.91 25.84
CA ARG A 121 1.82 -5.99 27.23
C ARG A 121 2.08 -4.70 28.03
N ASP A 122 3.14 -3.96 27.66
CA ASP A 122 3.65 -2.81 28.40
C ASP A 122 3.16 -1.47 27.82
N VAL A 123 2.45 -1.51 26.69
CA VAL A 123 1.92 -0.30 26.06
C VAL A 123 0.78 0.25 26.92
N ASN A 124 0.90 1.52 27.28
CA ASN A 124 -0.07 2.23 28.09
C ASN A 124 -0.62 3.46 27.36
N LEU A 125 -1.70 4.04 27.90
CA LEU A 125 -2.36 5.21 27.32
C LEU A 125 -1.41 6.37 27.08
N LEU A 126 -0.43 6.60 27.96
CA LEU A 126 0.52 7.69 27.79
C LEU A 126 1.37 7.52 26.53
N LYS A 127 1.76 6.29 26.19
CA LYS A 127 2.45 6.02 24.92
C LYS A 127 1.56 6.33 23.72
N PHE A 128 0.29 5.91 23.75
CA PHE A 128 -0.69 6.25 22.70
C PHE A 128 -0.91 7.75 22.54
N LEU A 129 -0.95 8.51 23.64
CA LEU A 129 -1.10 9.96 23.61
C LEU A 129 0.14 10.68 23.10
N LYS A 130 1.34 10.08 23.21
CA LYS A 130 2.58 10.64 22.67
C LYS A 130 2.70 10.48 21.15
N MET A 131 2.13 9.44 20.56
CA MET A 131 2.25 9.18 19.12
C MET A 131 1.72 10.35 18.26
N PRO A 132 0.52 10.91 18.52
CA PRO A 132 0.09 12.13 17.81
C PRO A 132 0.99 13.33 18.06
N LEU A 133 1.69 13.43 19.19
CA LEU A 133 2.56 14.59 19.45
C LEU A 133 3.89 14.48 18.71
N GLN A 134 4.44 13.28 18.59
CA GLN A 134 5.83 13.06 18.19
C GLN A 134 5.98 12.33 16.86
N GLY A 135 4.94 11.63 16.39
CA GLY A 135 5.00 10.67 15.29
C GLY A 135 5.33 9.27 15.78
N LEU A 136 5.34 8.31 14.85
CA LEU A 136 5.64 6.90 15.09
C LEU A 136 7.15 6.59 15.08
N ALA A 137 8.03 7.54 14.77
CA ALA A 137 9.47 7.31 14.76
C ALA A 137 10.27 8.54 15.22
N PRO A 138 9.97 9.10 16.42
CA PRO A 138 10.45 10.42 16.83
C PRO A 138 11.95 10.51 17.09
N ASP A 139 12.62 9.40 17.38
CA ASP A 139 14.08 9.27 17.51
C ASP A 139 14.75 8.89 16.18
N GLY A 140 13.98 8.87 15.10
CA GLY A 140 14.41 8.39 13.80
C GLY A 140 14.43 6.87 13.67
N LYS A 141 13.94 6.11 14.63
CA LYS A 141 13.79 4.66 14.49
C LYS A 141 12.32 4.31 14.50
N ALA A 142 11.96 3.22 13.85
CA ALA A 142 10.59 2.75 13.85
C ALA A 142 10.11 2.40 15.27
N ASP A 143 8.90 2.83 15.63
CA ASP A 143 8.24 2.36 16.86
C ASP A 143 7.54 1.04 16.60
N LEU A 144 8.24 -0.07 16.86
CA LEU A 144 7.68 -1.40 16.64
C LEU A 144 6.45 -1.69 17.52
N GLN A 145 6.23 -0.92 18.59
CA GLN A 145 5.00 -1.04 19.39
C GLN A 145 3.77 -0.47 18.67
N SER A 146 3.93 0.20 17.52
CA SER A 146 2.79 0.60 16.67
C SER A 146 1.96 -0.61 16.21
N TRP A 147 2.58 -1.78 16.08
CA TRP A 147 1.91 -3.03 15.71
C TRP A 147 0.93 -3.54 16.76
N CYS A 148 0.99 -3.04 17.99
CA CYS A 148 0.00 -3.33 19.03
C CYS A 148 -1.40 -2.81 18.67
N LEU A 149 -1.51 -1.87 17.73
CA LEU A 149 -2.78 -1.40 17.19
C LEU A 149 -3.28 -2.21 16.00
N SER A 150 -2.49 -3.17 15.51
CA SER A 150 -2.87 -4.01 14.37
C SER A 150 -2.47 -5.46 14.60
N PRO A 151 -2.98 -6.10 15.67
CA PRO A 151 -2.54 -7.43 16.09
C PRO A 151 -2.87 -8.54 15.08
N GLN A 152 -3.78 -8.27 14.14
CA GLN A 152 -4.09 -9.17 13.04
C GLN A 152 -2.87 -9.46 12.15
N TYR A 153 -1.85 -8.57 12.13
CA TYR A 153 -0.61 -8.77 11.36
C TYR A 153 0.49 -9.51 12.13
N GLU A 154 0.22 -10.06 13.32
CA GLU A 154 1.21 -10.73 14.17
C GLU A 154 2.10 -11.72 13.40
N SER A 155 1.49 -12.60 12.60
CA SER A 155 2.22 -13.61 11.82
C SER A 155 3.24 -12.98 10.87
N TYR A 156 2.79 -12.00 10.08
CA TYR A 156 3.61 -11.28 9.10
C TYR A 156 4.76 -10.55 9.79
N ILE A 157 4.44 -9.68 10.76
CA ILE A 157 5.43 -8.78 11.32
C ILE A 157 6.43 -9.51 12.22
N HIS A 158 6.00 -10.53 12.95
CA HIS A 158 6.92 -11.35 13.72
C HIS A 158 7.85 -12.15 12.79
N THR A 159 7.33 -12.71 11.70
CA THR A 159 8.16 -13.45 10.73
C THR A 159 9.22 -12.53 10.11
N CYS A 160 8.84 -11.30 9.73
CA CYS A 160 9.78 -10.31 9.21
C CYS A 160 10.80 -9.86 10.27
N LEU A 161 10.34 -9.28 11.39
CA LEU A 161 11.23 -8.54 12.29
C LEU A 161 11.97 -9.42 13.31
N VAL A 162 11.34 -10.51 13.77
CA VAL A 162 11.93 -11.42 14.75
C VAL A 162 12.54 -12.63 14.05
N GLY A 163 11.78 -13.24 13.14
CA GLY A 163 12.24 -14.37 12.34
C GLY A 163 13.32 -14.00 11.32
N LYS A 164 13.39 -12.72 10.91
CA LYS A 164 14.29 -12.23 9.86
C LYS A 164 14.16 -13.02 8.55
N ASP A 165 12.95 -13.51 8.29
CA ASP A 165 12.62 -14.30 7.10
C ASP A 165 11.70 -13.47 6.21
N LEU A 166 12.31 -12.55 5.46
CA LEU A 166 11.59 -11.59 4.61
C LEU A 166 10.82 -12.30 3.49
N VAL A 167 11.40 -13.36 2.93
CA VAL A 167 10.74 -14.14 1.87
C VAL A 167 9.46 -14.78 2.40
N LYS A 168 9.51 -15.39 3.58
CA LYS A 168 8.31 -15.95 4.21
C LYS A 168 7.32 -14.87 4.63
N ALA A 169 7.77 -13.72 5.11
CA ALA A 169 6.89 -12.60 5.42
C ALA A 169 6.16 -12.10 4.17
N ALA A 170 6.86 -11.94 3.04
CA ALA A 170 6.28 -11.59 1.77
C ALA A 170 5.22 -12.60 1.31
N HIS A 171 5.47 -13.91 1.47
CA HIS A 171 4.46 -14.93 1.19
C HIS A 171 3.23 -14.82 2.09
N ILE A 172 3.41 -14.58 3.40
CA ILE A 172 2.28 -14.36 4.33
C ILE A 172 1.44 -13.17 3.87
N GLN A 173 2.07 -12.06 3.50
CA GLN A 173 1.39 -10.87 3.01
C GLN A 173 0.67 -11.15 1.69
N TYR A 174 1.34 -11.80 0.73
CA TYR A 174 0.74 -12.17 -0.55
C TYR A 174 -0.49 -13.06 -0.37
N GLU A 175 -0.37 -14.12 0.41
CA GLU A 175 -1.48 -15.03 0.72
C GLU A 175 -2.66 -14.28 1.33
N TRP A 176 -2.39 -13.34 2.24
CA TRP A 176 -3.43 -12.45 2.79
C TRP A 176 -4.10 -11.58 1.72
N SER A 177 -3.31 -11.00 0.82
CA SER A 177 -3.80 -10.10 -0.23
C SER A 177 -4.59 -10.84 -1.30
N VAL A 178 -4.37 -12.14 -1.52
CA VAL A 178 -5.09 -12.94 -2.54
C VAL A 178 -6.08 -13.96 -1.98
N ALA A 179 -6.10 -14.18 -0.65
CA ALA A 179 -6.95 -15.18 -0.03
C ALA A 179 -8.45 -14.93 -0.31
N PRO A 180 -9.22 -15.96 -0.68
CA PRO A 180 -10.66 -15.87 -0.83
C PRO A 180 -11.31 -15.33 0.46
N GLY A 181 -12.25 -14.38 0.31
CA GLY A 181 -12.93 -13.75 1.44
C GLY A 181 -12.40 -12.35 1.77
N MET A 182 -11.14 -12.20 2.21
CA MET A 182 -10.58 -10.87 2.51
C MET A 182 -10.21 -10.12 1.23
N ALA A 183 -9.47 -10.76 0.32
CA ALA A 183 -9.08 -10.15 -0.95
C ALA A 183 -10.30 -9.77 -1.81
N GLN A 184 -11.30 -10.64 -1.88
CA GLN A 184 -12.44 -10.48 -2.78
C GLN A 184 -13.49 -9.49 -2.29
N LYS A 185 -13.69 -9.36 -0.97
CA LYS A 185 -14.67 -8.39 -0.43
C LYS A 185 -14.21 -6.95 -0.59
N GLU A 186 -12.89 -6.77 -0.64
CA GLU A 186 -12.24 -5.46 -0.50
C GLU A 186 -11.26 -5.10 -1.59
N GLN A 187 -11.04 -6.01 -2.53
CA GLN A 187 -10.10 -5.85 -3.63
C GLN A 187 -8.72 -5.42 -3.12
N ILE A 188 -8.30 -6.01 -1.98
CA ILE A 188 -7.02 -5.69 -1.33
C ILE A 188 -5.86 -5.98 -2.28
N ASN A 189 -6.00 -7.01 -3.12
CA ASN A 189 -5.03 -7.33 -4.16
C ASN A 189 -4.81 -6.19 -5.16
N GLU A 190 -5.86 -5.43 -5.52
CA GLU A 190 -5.72 -4.29 -6.45
C GLU A 190 -5.03 -3.12 -5.75
N LEU A 191 -5.36 -2.86 -4.49
CA LEU A 191 -4.67 -1.84 -3.68
C LEU A 191 -3.19 -2.18 -3.48
N ASP A 192 -2.87 -3.40 -3.04
CA ASP A 192 -1.48 -3.84 -2.81
C ASP A 192 -0.69 -3.95 -4.12
N GLY A 193 -1.31 -4.44 -5.19
CA GLY A 193 -0.70 -4.55 -6.51
C GLY A 193 -0.35 -3.18 -7.08
N SER A 194 -1.32 -2.27 -7.17
CA SER A 194 -1.07 -0.89 -7.62
C SER A 194 -0.07 -0.15 -6.74
N TYR A 195 -0.11 -0.35 -5.42
CA TYR A 195 0.90 0.16 -4.48
C TYR A 195 2.30 -0.37 -4.79
N CYS A 196 2.47 -1.66 -5.09
CA CYS A 196 3.78 -2.23 -5.49
C CYS A 196 4.34 -1.53 -6.73
N PHE A 197 3.51 -1.34 -7.75
CA PHE A 197 3.93 -0.74 -9.02
C PHE A 197 4.22 0.76 -8.87
N ILE A 198 3.31 1.52 -8.27
CA ILE A 198 3.44 2.97 -8.12
C ILE A 198 4.65 3.33 -7.27
N GLU A 199 4.89 2.59 -6.20
CA GLU A 199 6.04 2.83 -5.32
C GLU A 199 7.31 2.07 -5.75
N GLY A 200 7.29 1.38 -6.89
CA GLY A 200 8.47 0.75 -7.47
C GLY A 200 9.04 -0.42 -6.66
N HIS A 201 8.25 -1.04 -5.77
CA HIS A 201 8.68 -2.19 -4.97
C HIS A 201 9.04 -3.39 -5.85
N CYS A 202 8.30 -3.57 -6.94
CA CYS A 202 8.46 -4.67 -7.89
C CYS A 202 9.80 -4.59 -8.67
N THR A 203 10.45 -3.42 -8.69
CA THR A 203 11.76 -3.20 -9.34
C THR A 203 12.83 -2.73 -8.35
N ASN A 204 12.59 -2.84 -7.05
CA ASN A 204 13.49 -2.35 -6.02
C ASN A 204 14.57 -3.39 -5.72
N GLU A 205 15.77 -3.18 -6.25
CA GLU A 205 16.93 -4.04 -6.00
C GLU A 205 17.68 -3.71 -4.69
N ALA A 206 17.31 -2.61 -4.00
CA ALA A 206 17.96 -2.22 -2.76
C ALA A 206 17.52 -3.08 -1.56
N VAL A 207 16.28 -3.60 -1.59
CA VAL A 207 15.79 -4.56 -0.59
C VAL A 207 16.14 -5.97 -1.05
N THR A 208 16.85 -6.70 -0.21
CA THR A 208 17.26 -8.09 -0.43
C THR A 208 16.71 -8.97 0.68
N ASN A 209 16.82 -10.30 0.53
CA ASN A 209 16.43 -11.25 1.58
C ASN A 209 17.25 -11.12 2.89
N ALA A 210 18.36 -10.38 2.88
CA ALA A 210 19.22 -10.13 4.03
C ALA A 210 19.08 -8.72 4.60
N THR A 211 18.23 -7.86 4.00
CA THR A 211 18.06 -6.48 4.45
C THR A 211 17.57 -6.43 5.89
N THR A 212 18.27 -5.65 6.70
CA THR A 212 17.97 -5.46 8.11
C THR A 212 16.99 -4.29 8.32
N LEU A 213 16.38 -4.26 9.50
CA LEU A 213 15.57 -3.14 9.95
C LEU A 213 16.36 -1.82 9.94
N GLU A 214 17.61 -1.86 10.40
CA GLU A 214 18.48 -0.68 10.45
C GLU A 214 18.83 -0.15 9.05
N GLU A 215 19.14 -1.03 8.10
CA GLU A 215 19.37 -0.63 6.69
C GLU A 215 18.11 -0.02 6.08
N SER A 216 16.92 -0.53 6.45
CA SER A 216 15.66 0.03 5.96
C SER A 216 15.43 1.48 6.40
N TYR A 217 15.99 1.92 7.53
CA TYR A 217 15.93 3.32 7.94
C TYR A 217 16.71 4.24 7.00
N GLN A 218 17.86 3.78 6.49
CA GLN A 218 18.62 4.55 5.51
C GLN A 218 17.86 4.65 4.18
N MET A 219 17.25 3.55 3.74
CA MET A 219 16.40 3.57 2.53
C MET A 219 15.22 4.54 2.67
N CYS A 220 14.61 4.59 3.85
CA CYS A 220 13.55 5.55 4.18
C CYS A 220 14.05 7.00 4.19
N ASP A 221 15.26 7.24 4.69
CA ASP A 221 15.89 8.56 4.65
C ASP A 221 16.22 9.01 3.23
N ASP A 222 16.78 8.13 2.42
CA ASP A 222 17.15 8.43 1.03
C ASP A 222 15.90 8.78 0.21
N ARG A 223 14.80 8.08 0.48
CA ARG A 223 13.54 8.24 -0.27
C ARG A 223 12.69 9.42 0.19
N TYR A 224 12.61 9.68 1.50
CA TYR A 224 11.67 10.64 2.08
C TYR A 224 12.30 11.74 2.93
N GLY A 225 13.58 11.60 3.24
CA GLY A 225 14.25 12.37 4.30
C GLY A 225 13.74 11.97 5.68
N ARG A 226 14.62 12.03 6.69
CA ARG A 226 14.29 11.64 8.07
C ARG A 226 12.99 12.25 8.57
N LYS A 227 12.80 13.57 8.41
CA LYS A 227 11.58 14.26 8.85
C LYS A 227 10.32 13.77 8.13
N GLY A 228 10.44 13.34 6.88
CA GLY A 228 9.32 12.95 6.04
C GLY A 228 8.62 11.68 6.52
N TRP A 229 9.36 10.69 7.01
CA TRP A 229 8.78 9.45 7.51
C TRP A 229 8.73 9.37 9.04
N ALA A 230 9.74 9.94 9.74
CA ALA A 230 9.83 9.87 11.21
C ALA A 230 8.62 10.50 11.92
N GLN A 231 8.08 11.57 11.33
CA GLN A 231 6.96 12.33 11.88
C GLN A 231 5.60 11.75 11.48
N PHE A 232 5.55 10.64 10.76
CA PHE A 232 4.29 10.03 10.36
C PHE A 232 3.39 9.77 11.59
N GLY A 233 2.13 10.20 11.50
CA GLY A 233 1.15 10.07 12.58
C GLY A 233 1.17 11.21 13.60
N SER A 234 2.12 12.14 13.51
CA SER A 234 2.10 13.36 14.34
C SER A 234 0.98 14.33 13.92
N ILE A 235 0.55 15.21 14.82
CA ILE A 235 -0.41 16.28 14.55
C ILE A 235 0.07 17.18 13.40
N SER A 236 1.38 17.43 13.32
CA SER A 236 1.96 18.22 12.24
C SER A 236 1.85 17.53 10.87
N SER A 237 1.80 16.20 10.83
CA SER A 237 1.60 15.43 9.59
C SER A 237 0.14 15.06 9.33
N MET A 238 -0.72 15.05 10.36
CA MET A 238 -2.11 14.62 10.27
C MET A 238 -2.95 15.38 9.24
N GLY A 239 -2.71 16.68 9.02
CA GLY A 239 -3.44 17.45 8.01
C GLY A 239 -3.17 16.95 6.58
N GLU A 240 -1.90 16.73 6.24
CA GLU A 240 -1.48 16.14 4.96
C GLU A 240 -1.95 14.68 4.83
N ILE A 241 -1.75 13.89 5.88
CA ILE A 241 -2.19 12.49 5.94
C ILE A 241 -3.70 12.38 5.71
N SER A 242 -4.51 13.18 6.43
CA SER A 242 -5.97 13.19 6.30
C SER A 242 -6.41 13.55 4.88
N LYS A 243 -5.78 14.57 4.28
CA LYS A 243 -6.03 14.96 2.89
C LYS A 243 -5.73 13.82 1.92
N GLN A 244 -4.62 13.11 2.10
CA GLN A 244 -4.23 11.97 1.25
C GLN A 244 -5.14 10.74 1.46
N PHE A 245 -5.56 10.45 2.69
CA PHE A 245 -6.53 9.39 2.95
C PHE A 245 -7.91 9.72 2.36
N SER A 246 -8.31 10.99 2.37
CA SER A 246 -9.57 11.42 1.75
C SER A 246 -9.59 11.30 0.22
N SER A 247 -8.41 11.20 -0.42
CA SER A 247 -8.29 10.96 -1.86
C SER A 247 -8.21 9.47 -2.23
N ILE A 248 -8.26 8.55 -1.26
CA ILE A 248 -8.36 7.13 -1.56
C ILE A 248 -9.71 6.86 -2.24
N PRO A 249 -9.72 6.23 -3.43
CA PRO A 249 -10.96 5.84 -4.09
C PRO A 249 -11.84 5.01 -3.15
N GLN A 250 -13.13 5.34 -3.06
CA GLN A 250 -14.09 4.51 -2.32
C GLN A 250 -14.33 3.15 -3.00
N ASP A 251 -14.00 3.07 -4.29
CA ASP A 251 -13.99 1.86 -5.09
C ASP A 251 -12.56 1.35 -5.21
N HIS A 252 -12.24 0.30 -4.47
CA HIS A 252 -10.90 -0.28 -4.45
C HIS A 252 -10.61 -1.15 -5.68
N SER A 253 -11.58 -1.35 -6.58
CA SER A 253 -11.49 -2.34 -7.68
C SER A 253 -10.50 -1.94 -8.74
N SER A 254 -10.11 -0.67 -8.73
CA SER A 254 -9.14 -0.10 -9.65
C SER A 254 -7.78 0.16 -9.01
N GLY A 255 -7.61 -0.17 -7.72
CA GLY A 255 -6.39 0.14 -6.98
C GLY A 255 -6.16 1.64 -6.77
N PHE A 256 -4.92 2.00 -6.48
CA PHE A 256 -4.45 3.38 -6.42
C PHE A 256 -4.03 3.88 -7.81
N HIS A 257 -4.18 5.18 -8.04
CA HIS A 257 -3.79 5.84 -9.31
C HIS A 257 -2.85 7.05 -9.11
N ASP A 258 -2.60 7.46 -7.87
CA ASP A 258 -1.80 8.65 -7.55
C ASP A 258 -0.67 8.30 -6.56
N PRO A 259 0.60 8.53 -6.94
CA PRO A 259 1.75 8.41 -6.04
C PRO A 259 1.59 9.17 -4.71
N LYS A 260 0.86 10.29 -4.69
CA LYS A 260 0.63 11.05 -3.45
C LYS A 260 -0.17 10.26 -2.43
N THR A 261 -1.10 9.44 -2.89
CA THR A 261 -1.93 8.59 -2.03
C THR A 261 -1.13 7.39 -1.54
N THR A 262 -0.33 6.76 -2.39
CA THR A 262 0.48 5.59 -2.00
C THR A 262 1.66 5.95 -1.09
N LYS A 263 2.22 7.15 -1.25
CA LYS A 263 3.34 7.66 -0.44
C LYS A 263 3.07 7.61 1.06
N VAL A 264 1.84 7.90 1.48
CA VAL A 264 1.44 7.88 2.90
C VAL A 264 1.65 6.50 3.52
N PHE A 265 1.38 5.43 2.75
CA PHE A 265 1.52 4.05 3.21
C PHE A 265 2.99 3.65 3.31
N LEU A 266 3.85 4.13 2.42
CA LEU A 266 5.29 3.87 2.53
C LEU A 266 5.93 4.64 3.68
N GLN A 267 5.53 5.90 3.90
CA GLN A 267 5.98 6.66 5.08
C GLN A 267 5.52 5.98 6.37
N ALA A 268 4.29 5.46 6.41
CA ALA A 268 3.82 4.63 7.50
C ALA A 268 4.69 3.38 7.66
N ALA A 269 5.00 2.67 6.58
CA ALA A 269 5.80 1.45 6.63
C ALA A 269 7.23 1.70 7.16
N CYS A 270 7.83 2.83 6.80
CA CYS A 270 9.08 3.29 7.39
C CYS A 270 8.95 3.52 8.90
N ALA A 271 7.92 4.26 9.33
CA ALA A 271 7.72 4.61 10.73
C ALA A 271 7.32 3.43 11.62
N MET A 272 6.66 2.42 11.04
CA MET A 272 6.28 1.17 11.70
C MET A 272 7.35 0.08 11.56
N GLY A 273 8.40 0.32 10.77
CA GLY A 273 9.57 -0.56 10.67
C GLY A 273 9.42 -1.74 9.73
N ASN A 274 8.46 -1.71 8.80
CA ASN A 274 8.23 -2.81 7.85
C ASN A 274 8.48 -2.44 6.38
N TYR A 275 9.28 -1.40 6.12
CA TYR A 275 9.65 -1.01 4.74
C TYR A 275 10.30 -2.16 3.96
N HIS A 276 11.08 -3.01 4.63
CA HIS A 276 11.87 -4.09 4.03
C HIS A 276 11.16 -5.47 4.05
N CYS A 277 9.92 -5.57 4.51
CA CYS A 277 9.25 -6.83 4.87
C CYS A 277 8.44 -7.55 3.78
#